data_AF-A0A921BNB0-F1
#
_entry.id   AF-A0A921BNB0-F1
#
_cell.length_a   1.000
_cell.length_b   1.000
_cell.length_c   1.000
_cell.angle_alpha   90.00
_cell.angle_beta   90.00
_cell.angle_gamma   90.00
#
_symmetry.space_group_name_H-M   'P 1'
#
loop_
_entity.id
_entity.type
_entity.pdbx_description
1 polymer ?
#
loop_
_entity_poly.entity_id
_entity_poly.type
_entity_poly.pdbx_seq_one_letter_code
_entity_poly.pdbx_strand_id
1 'polypeptide(L)' 'MESDLGYGKSDILHTAQGVRHDHIPARSIGLDNAWIDRNRLSETATSDLPATDYLFFSLAEMALLGS' A
#
# COMPACT_ATOMS: atom_id res chain seq x y z
N MET A 1 -10.17 0.16 -19.95
CA MET A 1 -10.79 1.38 -19.38
C MET A 1 -9.65 2.22 -18.86
N GLU A 2 -9.31 3.27 -19.58
CA GLU A 2 -8.42 4.32 -19.09
C GLU A 2 -9.19 5.16 -18.07
N SER A 3 -8.55 5.53 -16.97
CA SER A 3 -9.09 6.57 -16.09
C SER A 3 -9.11 7.91 -16.83
N ASP A 4 -9.90 8.89 -16.38
CA ASP A 4 -9.91 10.27 -16.93
C ASP A 4 -8.52 10.93 -16.99
N LEU A 5 -7.54 10.35 -16.28
CA LEU A 5 -6.15 10.81 -16.21
C LEU A 5 -5.20 10.02 -17.13
N GLY A 6 -5.69 9.06 -17.92
CA GLY A 6 -4.89 8.25 -18.86
C GLY A 6 -4.08 7.12 -18.21
N TYR A 7 -4.28 6.84 -16.92
CA TYR A 7 -3.57 5.81 -16.18
C TYR A 7 -4.37 4.51 -16.08
N GLY A 8 -3.67 3.39 -16.21
CA GLY A 8 -4.17 2.04 -15.96
C GLY A 8 -3.96 1.61 -14.50
N LYS A 9 -4.49 0.44 -14.13
CA LYS A 9 -4.38 -0.10 -12.77
C LYS A 9 -2.93 -0.33 -12.32
N SER A 10 -2.06 -0.74 -13.25
CA SER A 10 -0.62 -0.93 -13.03
C SER A 10 0.14 0.36 -12.73
N ASP A 11 -0.45 1.51 -13.05
CA ASP A 11 0.17 2.82 -12.83
C ASP A 11 -0.26 3.42 -11.48
N ILE A 12 -1.11 2.71 -10.73
CA ILE A 12 -1.69 3.18 -9.47
C ILE A 12 -1.14 2.36 -8.31
N LEU A 13 -0.39 3.04 -7.44
CA LEU A 13 0.03 2.51 -6.14
C LEU A 13 -0.95 2.95 -5.05
N HIS A 14 -1.69 2.00 -4.48
CA HIS A 14 -2.61 2.26 -3.38
C HIS A 14 -1.85 2.32 -2.04
N THR A 15 -1.70 3.51 -1.50
CA THR A 15 -0.95 3.77 -0.26
C THR A 15 -1.90 4.00 0.91
N ALA A 16 -1.81 3.19 1.96
CA ALA A 16 -2.70 3.30 3.13
C ALA A 16 -2.04 2.77 4.41
N GLN A 17 -2.68 3.05 5.56
CA GLN A 17 -2.32 2.45 6.85
C GLN A 17 -3.34 1.37 7.29
N GLY A 18 -4.58 1.46 6.81
CA GLY A 18 -5.68 0.56 7.16
C GLY A 18 -5.74 -0.67 6.29
N VAL A 19 -5.49 -1.85 6.86
CA VAL A 19 -5.47 -3.09 6.08
C VAL A 19 -6.86 -3.51 5.58
N ARG A 20 -7.82 -3.61 6.50
CA ARG A 20 -9.13 -4.22 6.19
C ARG A 20 -9.98 -3.38 5.26
N HIS A 21 -9.91 -2.06 5.39
CA HIS A 21 -10.76 -1.13 4.65
C HIS A 21 -10.10 -0.63 3.36
N ASP A 22 -8.76 -0.57 3.31
CA ASP A 22 -8.06 0.04 2.17
C ASP A 22 -7.31 -1.02 1.36
N HIS A 23 -6.36 -1.75 1.98
CA HIS A 23 -5.50 -2.69 1.25
C HIS A 23 -6.21 -3.91 0.68
N ILE A 24 -7.10 -4.55 1.44
CA ILE A 24 -7.80 -5.75 0.97
C ILE A 24 -8.67 -5.42 -0.27
N PRO A 25 -9.51 -4.35 -0.26
CA PRO A 25 -10.27 -3.97 -1.45
C PRO A 25 -9.38 -3.56 -2.63
N ALA A 26 -8.34 -2.76 -2.41
CA ALA A 26 -7.45 -2.32 -3.49
C ALA A 26 -6.75 -3.50 -4.20
N ARG A 27 -6.26 -4.47 -3.43
CA ARG A 27 -5.66 -5.69 -3.99
C ARG A 27 -6.68 -6.55 -4.73
N SER A 28 -7.91 -6.62 -4.23
CA SER A 28 -8.98 -7.41 -4.87
C SER A 28 -9.33 -6.92 -6.28
N ILE A 29 -9.09 -5.64 -6.56
CA ILE A 29 -9.30 -5.04 -7.89
C ILE A 29 -8.02 -4.98 -8.74
N GLY A 30 -6.90 -5.50 -8.24
CA GLY A 30 -5.61 -5.59 -8.95
C GLY A 30 -4.75 -4.33 -8.88
N LEU A 31 -4.81 -3.57 -7.79
CA LEU A 31 -3.86 -2.48 -7.50
C LEU A 31 -2.70 -2.99 -6.65
N ASP A 32 -1.52 -2.45 -6.90
CA ASP A 32 -0.36 -2.62 -6.01
C ASP A 32 -0.57 -1.81 -4.73
N ASN A 33 -0.06 -2.35 -3.62
CA ASN A 33 -0.29 -1.80 -2.28
C ASN A 33 1.01 -1.39 -1.59
N ALA A 34 1.05 -0.15 -1.07
CA ALA A 34 2.09 0.31 -0.14
C ALA A 34 1.51 0.54 1.26
N TRP A 35 1.92 -0.29 2.21
CA TRP A 35 1.46 -0.17 3.59
C TRP A 35 2.37 0.74 4.41
N ILE A 36 1.77 1.75 5.04
CA ILE A 36 2.44 2.67 5.94
C ILE A 36 2.24 2.21 7.39
N ASP A 37 3.13 1.35 7.86
CA ASP A 37 3.13 0.75 9.18
C ASP A 37 3.74 1.69 10.25
N ARG A 38 3.04 2.78 10.55
CA ARG A 38 3.50 3.78 11.52
C ARG A 38 3.72 3.21 12.93
N ASN A 39 3.09 2.08 13.24
CA ASN A 39 3.09 1.47 14.56
C ASN A 39 4.06 0.28 14.67
N ARG A 40 4.82 -0.03 13.61
CA ARG A 40 5.75 -1.17 13.57
C ARG A 40 5.06 -2.50 13.94
N LEU A 41 3.82 -2.68 13.47
CA LEU A 41 3.07 -3.92 13.61
C LEU A 41 3.76 -5.06 12.85
N SER A 42 4.40 -4.78 11.71
CA SER A 42 5.23 -5.73 10.96
C SER A 42 6.41 -6.30 11.75
N GLU A 43 6.94 -5.54 12.72
CA GLU A 43 8.05 -5.96 13.57
C GLU A 43 7.60 -6.67 14.85
N THR A 44 6.34 -6.47 15.26
CA THR A 44 5.84 -6.89 16.59
C THR A 44 4.74 -7.94 16.54
N ALA A 45 3.98 -8.02 15.45
CA ALA A 45 2.92 -8.99 15.27
C ALA A 45 3.49 -10.33 14.77
N THR A 46 3.09 -11.41 15.41
CA THR A 46 3.54 -12.77 15.11
C THR A 46 2.63 -13.50 14.11
N SER A 47 1.46 -12.93 13.77
CA SER A 47 0.48 -13.45 12.81
C SER A 47 -0.43 -12.33 12.28
N ASP A 48 -1.07 -12.56 11.13
CA ASP A 48 -2.04 -11.65 10.47
C ASP A 48 -1.47 -10.32 9.91
N LEU A 49 -0.21 -10.33 9.48
CA LEU A 49 0.29 -9.20 8.69
C LEU A 49 -0.44 -9.10 7.35
N PRO A 50 -0.74 -7.87 6.89
CA PRO A 50 -1.33 -7.68 5.57
C PRO A 50 -0.43 -8.22 4.46
N ALA A 51 -1.05 -8.74 3.40
CA ALA A 51 -0.36 -8.91 2.13
C ALA A 51 -0.18 -7.55 1.47
N THR A 52 1.07 -7.09 1.38
CA THR A 52 1.45 -5.79 0.80
C THR A 52 2.61 -5.99 -0.16
N ASP A 53 2.67 -5.16 -1.20
CA ASP A 53 3.75 -5.20 -2.19
C ASP A 53 4.94 -4.34 -1.72
N TYR A 54 4.63 -3.28 -0.96
CA TYR A 54 5.61 -2.42 -0.32
C TYR A 54 5.23 -2.15 1.15
N LEU A 55 6.25 -1.92 1.99
CA LEU A 55 6.13 -1.61 3.41
C LEU A 55 7.04 -0.43 3.74
N PHE A 56 6.49 0.59 4.40
CA PHE A 56 7.20 1.76 4.89
C PHE A 56 6.73 2.10 6.30
N PHE A 57 7.57 2.74 7.11
CA PHE A 57 7.18 3.21 8.43
C PHE A 57 6.64 4.64 8.42
N SER A 58 6.81 5.35 7.31
CA SER A 58 6.23 6.69 7.10
C SER A 58 6.08 7.03 5.61
N LEU A 59 5.21 8.00 5.28
CA LEU A 59 5.13 8.57 3.93
C LEU A 59 6.41 9.31 3.53
N ALA A 60 7.12 9.91 4.50
CA ALA A 60 8.37 10.61 4.24
C ALA A 60 9.45 9.63 3.74
N GLU A 61 9.56 8.46 4.38
CA GLU A 61 10.44 7.38 3.95
C GLU A 61 10.09 6.88 2.55
N MET A 62 8.80 6.68 2.27
CA MET A 62 8.33 6.30 0.93
C MET A 62 8.74 7.32 -0.14
N ALA A 63 8.58 8.61 0.12
CA ALA A 63 8.93 9.68 -0.82
C ALA A 63 10.44 9.74 -1.10
N LEU A 64 11.28 9.46 -0.09
CA LEU A 64 12.73 9.43 -0.24
C LEU A 64 13.22 8.24 -1.07
N LEU A 65 12.50 7.11 -1.06
CA LEU A 65 12.85 5.95 -1.87
C LEU A 65 12.52 6.13 -3.36
N GLY A 66 11.55 7.00 -3.68
CA GLY A 66 11.11 7.27 -5.05
C GLY A 66 11.82 8.43 -5.76
N SER A 67 12.84 9.03 -5.14
CA SER A 67 13.59 10.20 -5.65
C SER A 67 14.87 9.83 -6.39
#